data_AF-A0A9X0D333-F1
#
_entry.id   AF-A0A9X0D333-F1
#
_cell.length_a   1.000
_cell.length_b   1.000
_cell.length_c   1.000
_cell.angle_alpha   90.00
_cell.angle_beta   90.00
_cell.angle_gamma   90.00
#
_symmetry.space_group_name_H-M   'P 1'
#
loop_
_entity.id
_entity.type
_entity.pdbx_description
1 polymer ?
#
loop_
_entity_poly.entity_id
_entity_poly.type
_entity_poly.pdbx_seq_one_letter_code
_entity_poly.pdbx_strand_id
1 'polypeptide(L)'
;MVLCLPAPFVLSYIVGVSSGQVADWLRYKNILTTGEVRKVFGTVGFLIPACLLVSTSYVGCDYTSLAVVLFTLALGIESANAACYTVNHLDIAPRFAGILMGITNTVGTIPGIVGPYIVGLLTNDQPTRAQWQKVFYISAGVFVVGWIVYLLIGTAENNLGTHLMRTFWCLLTLPGNQESL
;
A
#
# COMPACT_ATOMS: atom_id res chain seq x y z
N MET A 1 -27.95 2.59 -6.11
CA MET A 1 -26.72 3.40 -6.33
C MET A 1 -26.19 4.07 -5.05
N VAL A 2 -27.05 4.63 -4.18
CA VAL A 2 -26.64 5.35 -2.94
C VAL A 2 -25.89 4.48 -1.91
N LEU A 3 -26.14 3.16 -1.86
CA LEU A 3 -25.43 2.24 -0.95
C LEU A 3 -23.98 1.92 -1.35
N CYS A 4 -23.51 2.30 -2.55
CA CYS A 4 -22.12 2.07 -2.97
C CYS A 4 -21.13 3.12 -2.44
N LEU A 5 -21.62 4.31 -2.08
CA LEU A 5 -20.76 5.40 -1.59
C LEU A 5 -20.06 5.09 -0.26
N PRO A 6 -20.71 4.48 0.76
CA PRO A 6 -20.03 4.14 2.02
C PRO A 6 -19.14 2.88 1.93
N ALA A 7 -19.30 2.05 0.89
CA ALA A 7 -18.61 0.76 0.78
C ALA A 7 -17.08 0.84 0.91
N PRO A 8 -16.36 1.75 0.21
CA PRO A 8 -14.90 1.88 0.36
C PRO A 8 -14.49 2.32 1.76
N PHE A 9 -15.26 3.20 2.41
CA PHE A 9 -14.93 3.68 3.76
C PHE A 9 -15.09 2.58 4.81
N VAL A 10 -16.18 1.80 4.72
CA VAL A 10 -16.40 0.66 5.62
C VAL A 10 -15.31 -0.40 5.42
N LEU A 11 -14.99 -0.74 4.17
CA LEU A 11 -13.93 -1.70 3.89
C LEU A 11 -12.56 -1.20 4.38
N SER A 12 -12.23 0.06 4.11
CA SER A 12 -10.98 0.68 4.56
C SER A 12 -10.85 0.66 6.09
N TYR A 13 -11.93 0.87 6.82
CA TYR A 13 -11.94 0.76 8.28
C TYR A 13 -11.64 -0.67 8.75
N ILE A 14 -12.33 -1.67 8.18
CA ILE A 14 -12.13 -3.09 8.53
C ILE A 14 -10.70 -3.53 8.19
N VAL A 15 -10.20 -3.19 7.00
CA VAL A 15 -8.84 -3.55 6.58
C VAL A 15 -7.79 -2.80 7.39
N GLY A 16 -8.03 -1.53 7.71
CA GLY A 16 -7.12 -0.72 8.51
C GLY A 16 -6.95 -1.29 9.90
N VAL A 17 -8.05 -1.58 10.60
CA VAL A 17 -8.01 -2.19 11.95
C VAL A 17 -7.38 -3.58 11.90
N SER A 18 -7.79 -4.43 10.95
CA SER A 18 -7.24 -5.79 10.85
C SER A 18 -5.75 -5.80 10.51
N SER A 19 -5.29 -4.90 9.63
CA SER A 19 -3.87 -4.75 9.30
C SER A 19 -3.02 -4.36 10.52
N GLY A 20 -3.53 -3.48 11.39
CA GLY A 20 -2.87 -3.13 12.65
C GLY A 20 -2.75 -4.33 13.59
N GLN A 21 -3.84 -5.07 13.80
CA GLN A 21 -3.84 -6.27 14.65
C GLN A 21 -2.89 -7.36 14.12
N VAL A 22 -2.87 -7.58 12.80
CA VAL A 22 -1.96 -8.55 12.16
C VAL A 22 -0.51 -8.08 12.28
N ALA A 23 -0.23 -6.79 12.09
CA ALA A 23 1.10 -6.22 12.24
C ALA A 23 1.63 -6.39 13.68
N ASP A 24 0.79 -6.12 14.69
CA ASP A 24 1.15 -6.29 16.10
C ASP A 24 1.34 -7.76 16.46
N TRP A 25 0.49 -8.66 15.93
CA TRP A 25 0.63 -10.10 16.13
C TRP A 25 1.93 -10.66 15.53
N LEU A 26 2.31 -10.23 14.32
CA LEU A 26 3.56 -10.61 13.66
C LEU A 26 4.80 -10.16 14.46
N ARG A 27 4.73 -8.97 15.07
CA ARG A 27 5.78 -8.46 15.97
C ARG A 27 5.81 -9.21 17.30
N TYR A 28 4.66 -9.48 17.91
CA TYR A 28 4.55 -10.21 19.17
C TYR A 28 5.15 -11.62 19.08
N LYS A 29 4.92 -12.30 17.96
CA LYS A 29 5.49 -13.63 17.69
C LYS A 29 6.97 -13.61 17.29
N ASN A 30 7.61 -12.42 17.21
CA ASN A 30 8.98 -12.25 16.73
C ASN A 30 9.26 -12.91 15.37
N ILE A 31 8.24 -12.99 14.50
CA ILE A 31 8.39 -13.58 13.15
C ILE A 31 9.06 -12.57 12.22
N LEU A 32 8.70 -11.29 12.36
CA LEU A 32 9.22 -10.18 11.56
C LEU A 32 9.59 -9.02 12.48
N THR A 33 10.70 -8.36 12.17
CA THR A 33 11.09 -7.11 12.84
C THR A 33 10.13 -5.97 12.45
N THR A 34 10.12 -4.92 13.27
CA THR A 34 9.32 -3.71 13.03
C THR A 34 9.52 -3.13 11.62
N GLY A 35 10.75 -3.15 11.13
CA GLY A 35 11.11 -2.69 9.78
C GLY A 35 10.57 -3.57 8.66
N GLU A 36 10.65 -4.89 8.84
CA GLU A 36 10.20 -5.87 7.85
C GLU A 36 8.67 -5.87 7.72
N VAL A 37 7.95 -5.79 8.84
CA VAL A 37 6.50 -5.62 8.86
C VAL A 37 6.12 -4.38 8.06
N ARG A 38 6.75 -3.23 8.31
CA ARG A 38 6.45 -1.99 7.58
C ARG A 38 6.67 -2.13 6.07
N LYS A 39 7.76 -2.77 5.65
CA LYS A 39 8.05 -3.03 4.23
C LYS A 39 7.03 -3.95 3.57
N VAL A 40 6.61 -5.01 4.23
CA VAL A 40 5.59 -5.94 3.71
C VAL A 40 4.25 -5.23 3.57
N PHE A 41 3.76 -4.58 4.64
CA PHE A 41 2.48 -3.88 4.61
C PHE A 41 2.48 -2.70 3.64
N GLY A 42 3.59 -1.94 3.55
CA GLY A 42 3.74 -0.89 2.54
C GLY A 42 3.75 -1.44 1.11
N THR A 43 4.44 -2.56 0.87
CA THR A 43 4.46 -3.18 -0.48
C THR A 43 3.08 -3.65 -0.89
N VAL A 44 2.35 -4.31 0.02
CA VAL A 44 0.97 -4.76 -0.19
C VAL A 44 0.04 -3.57 -0.44
N GLY A 45 0.13 -2.52 0.39
CA GLY A 45 -0.71 -1.34 0.32
C GLY A 45 -0.38 -0.36 -0.81
N PHE A 46 0.75 -0.51 -1.51
CA PHE A 46 1.07 0.29 -2.70
C PHE A 46 0.93 -0.50 -4.01
N LEU A 47 1.45 -1.73 -4.09
CA LEU A 47 1.42 -2.50 -5.33
C LEU A 47 0.04 -3.06 -5.66
N ILE A 48 -0.67 -3.60 -4.67
CA ILE A 48 -1.98 -4.23 -4.93
C ILE A 48 -3.00 -3.18 -5.39
N PRO A 49 -3.13 -2.00 -4.73
CA PRO A 49 -4.01 -0.96 -5.22
C PRO A 49 -3.61 -0.44 -6.61
N ALA A 50 -2.31 -0.33 -6.93
CA ALA A 50 -1.86 0.05 -8.26
C ALA A 50 -2.34 -0.94 -9.35
N CYS A 51 -2.17 -2.24 -9.12
CA CYS A 51 -2.66 -3.29 -10.03
C CYS A 51 -4.19 -3.29 -10.18
N LEU A 52 -4.91 -3.09 -9.07
CA LEU A 52 -6.37 -3.05 -9.07
C LEU A 52 -6.92 -1.79 -9.78
N LEU A 53 -6.25 -0.64 -9.66
CA LEU A 53 -6.63 0.57 -10.38
C LEU A 53 -6.42 0.43 -11.89
N VAL A 54 -5.30 -0.15 -12.31
CA VAL A 54 -5.07 -0.48 -13.73
C VAL A 54 -6.15 -1.44 -14.22
N SER A 55 -6.46 -2.48 -13.45
CA SER A 55 -7.52 -3.45 -13.80
C SER A 55 -8.89 -2.78 -13.93
N THR A 56 -9.20 -1.85 -13.03
CA THR A 56 -10.45 -1.06 -13.05
C THR A 56 -10.55 -0.22 -14.33
N SER A 57 -9.43 0.29 -14.84
CA SER A 57 -9.39 1.08 -16.07
C SER A 57 -9.78 0.28 -17.33
N TYR A 58 -9.60 -1.05 -17.30
CA TYR A 58 -9.96 -1.94 -18.40
C TYR A 58 -11.41 -2.42 -18.35
N VAL A 59 -12.17 -2.10 -17.31
CA VAL A 59 -13.59 -2.47 -17.23
C VAL A 59 -14.40 -1.62 -18.21
N GLY A 60 -15.27 -2.27 -18.99
CA GLY A 60 -16.18 -1.61 -19.94
C GLY A 60 -17.43 -1.04 -19.26
N CYS A 61 -18.18 -0.20 -19.96
CA CYS A 61 -19.40 0.43 -19.44
C CYS A 61 -20.47 -0.59 -19.00
N ASP A 62 -20.52 -1.76 -19.65
CA ASP A 62 -21.49 -2.82 -19.37
C ASP A 62 -21.30 -3.48 -17.99
N TYR A 63 -20.09 -3.37 -17.41
CA TYR A 63 -19.73 -4.01 -16.14
C TYR A 63 -19.43 -2.99 -15.03
N THR A 64 -20.29 -1.97 -14.91
CA THR A 64 -20.13 -0.90 -13.92
C THR A 64 -20.05 -1.43 -12.48
N SER A 65 -20.78 -2.50 -12.14
CA SER A 65 -20.71 -3.13 -10.81
C SER A 65 -19.33 -3.70 -10.48
N LEU A 66 -18.68 -4.33 -11.47
CA LEU A 66 -17.34 -4.90 -11.33
C LEU A 66 -16.30 -3.79 -11.14
N ALA A 67 -16.41 -2.68 -11.88
CA ALA A 67 -15.52 -1.53 -11.72
C ALA A 67 -15.60 -0.96 -10.30
N VAL A 68 -16.80 -0.83 -9.74
CA VAL A 68 -16.99 -0.32 -8.37
C VAL A 68 -16.41 -1.28 -7.34
N VAL A 69 -16.59 -2.60 -7.50
CA VAL A 69 -16.00 -3.59 -6.58
C VAL A 69 -14.48 -3.55 -6.62
N LEU A 70 -13.86 -3.53 -7.79
CA LEU A 70 -12.40 -3.45 -7.92
C LEU A 70 -11.84 -2.16 -7.32
N PHE A 71 -12.48 -1.03 -7.58
CA PHE A 71 -12.08 0.25 -7.01
C PHE A 71 -12.23 0.28 -5.49
N THR A 72 -13.32 -0.28 -4.98
CA THR A 72 -13.57 -0.42 -3.53
C THR A 72 -12.49 -1.29 -2.87
N LEU A 73 -12.13 -2.42 -3.49
CA LEU A 73 -11.06 -3.29 -3.02
C LEU A 73 -9.70 -2.58 -3.05
N ALA A 74 -9.42 -1.77 -4.08
CA ALA A 74 -8.18 -1.00 -4.17
C ALA A 74 -8.03 -0.05 -2.97
N LEU A 75 -9.05 0.76 -2.70
CA LEU A 75 -9.06 1.69 -1.56
C LEU A 75 -9.04 0.96 -0.21
N GLY A 76 -9.77 -0.17 -0.13
CA GLY A 76 -9.78 -1.01 1.06
C GLY A 76 -8.39 -1.55 1.40
N ILE A 77 -7.65 -2.06 0.42
CA ILE A 77 -6.30 -2.62 0.62
C ILE A 77 -5.27 -1.51 0.84
N GLU A 78 -5.44 -0.34 0.22
CA GLU A 78 -4.61 0.84 0.47
C GLU A 78 -4.57 1.23 1.95
N SER A 79 -5.68 1.05 2.69
CA SER A 79 -5.74 1.40 4.11
C SER A 79 -4.78 0.59 4.99
N ALA A 80 -4.27 -0.55 4.51
CA ALA A 80 -3.22 -1.31 5.17
C ALA A 80 -1.90 -0.51 5.32
N ASN A 81 -1.71 0.57 4.54
CA ASN A 81 -0.57 1.47 4.68
C ASN A 81 -0.53 2.20 6.03
N ALA A 82 -1.66 2.28 6.75
CA ALA A 82 -1.69 2.85 8.10
C ALA A 82 -0.71 2.12 9.06
N ALA A 83 -0.57 0.80 8.93
CA ALA A 83 0.38 -0.01 9.70
C ALA A 83 1.85 0.21 9.26
N CYS A 84 2.07 0.74 8.06
CA CYS A 84 3.39 1.01 7.50
C CYS A 84 3.99 2.33 8.02
N TYR A 85 3.29 3.46 7.86
CA TYR A 85 3.90 4.78 8.07
C TYR A 85 3.38 5.55 9.29
N THR A 86 2.14 5.32 9.75
CA THR A 86 1.55 6.10 10.85
C THR A 86 2.37 5.92 12.14
N VAL A 87 2.70 4.67 12.45
CA VAL A 87 3.54 4.31 13.60
C VAL A 87 5.03 4.58 13.39
N ASN A 88 5.47 4.98 12.20
CA ASN A 88 6.90 5.23 11.93
C ASN A 88 7.39 6.52 12.60
N HIS A 89 6.51 7.52 12.73
CA HIS A 89 6.84 8.81 13.34
C HIS A 89 7.14 8.69 14.84
N LEU A 90 6.37 7.83 15.53
CA LEU A 90 6.51 7.53 16.95
C LEU A 90 7.81 6.76 17.24
N ASP A 91 8.20 5.86 16.33
CA ASP A 91 9.43 5.07 16.47
C ASP A 91 10.70 5.90 16.27
N ILE A 92 10.69 6.85 15.32
CA ILE A 92 11.87 7.67 15.01
C ILE A 92 12.12 8.72 16.09
N ALA A 93 11.07 9.44 16.52
CA ALA A 93 11.21 10.57 17.43
C ALA A 93 9.99 10.70 18.36
N PRO A 94 9.88 9.91 19.43
CA PRO A 94 8.68 9.89 20.28
C PRO A 94 8.39 11.24 20.94
N ARG A 95 9.42 12.04 21.25
CA ARG A 95 9.27 13.39 21.84
C ARG A 95 8.80 14.47 20.85
N PHE A 96 9.06 14.28 19.55
CA PHE A 96 8.75 15.26 18.49
C PHE A 96 7.76 14.71 17.44
N ALA A 97 7.15 13.56 17.70
CA ALA A 97 6.31 12.84 16.75
C ALA A 97 5.13 13.68 16.24
N GLY A 98 4.51 14.50 17.10
CA GLY A 98 3.41 15.38 16.71
C GLY A 98 3.83 16.43 15.68
N ILE A 99 5.01 17.03 15.84
CA ILE A 99 5.55 18.00 14.87
C ILE A 99 5.91 17.29 13.57
N LEU A 100 6.57 16.13 13.65
CA LEU A 100 6.94 15.35 12.47
C LEU A 100 5.71 14.92 11.67
N MET A 101 4.65 14.46 12.35
CA MET A 101 3.37 14.10 11.74
C MET A 101 2.66 15.30 11.10
N GLY A 102 2.75 16.49 11.72
CA GLY A 102 2.22 17.73 11.13
C GLY A 102 2.94 18.13 9.85
N ILE A 103 4.27 18.03 9.82
CA ILE A 103 5.07 18.32 8.63
C ILE A 103 4.73 17.34 7.51
N THR A 104 4.69 16.03 7.78
CA THR A 104 4.36 15.02 6.77
C THR A 104 2.93 15.15 6.26
N ASN A 105 1.97 15.50 7.12
CA ASN A 105 0.59 15.77 6.71
C ASN A 105 0.49 17.00 5.80
N THR A 106 1.25 18.06 6.09
CA THR A 106 1.31 19.27 5.25
C THR A 106 1.83 18.94 3.85
N VAL A 107 2.95 18.20 3.77
CA VAL A 107 3.50 17.75 2.49
C VAL A 107 2.52 16.82 1.76
N GLY A 108 1.85 15.92 2.49
CA GLY A 108 0.84 15.01 1.95
C GLY A 108 -0.43 15.70 1.43
N THR A 109 -0.73 16.92 1.88
CA THR A 109 -1.90 17.68 1.41
C THR A 109 -1.66 18.29 0.02
N ILE A 110 -0.41 18.54 -0.37
CA ILE A 110 -0.07 19.14 -1.69
C ILE A 110 -0.60 18.27 -2.86
N PRO A 111 -0.32 16.94 -2.92
CA PRO A 111 -0.94 16.06 -3.92
C PRO A 111 -2.46 16.07 -3.88
N GLY A 112 -3.08 16.24 -2.70
CA GLY A 112 -4.53 16.31 -2.55
C GLY A 112 -5.15 17.55 -3.20
N ILE A 113 -4.41 18.65 -3.27
CA ILE A 113 -4.84 19.88 -3.97
C ILE A 113 -4.57 19.76 -5.48
N VAL A 114 -3.39 19.25 -5.86
CA VAL A 114 -2.95 19.18 -7.26
C VAL A 114 -3.69 18.07 -8.04
N GLY A 115 -4.06 16.97 -7.38
CA GLY A 115 -4.70 15.81 -8.00
C GLY A 115 -5.99 16.15 -8.76
N PRO A 116 -7.01 16.74 -8.11
CA PRO A 116 -8.25 17.14 -8.79
C PRO A 116 -8.04 18.13 -9.93
N TYR A 117 -7.05 19.02 -9.82
CA TYR A 117 -6.69 19.95 -10.89
C TYR A 117 -6.19 19.22 -12.14
N ILE A 118 -5.27 18.25 -11.98
CA ILE A 118 -4.79 17.42 -13.09
C ILE A 118 -5.92 16.60 -13.71
N VAL A 119 -6.78 15.98 -12.89
CA VAL A 119 -7.93 15.21 -13.38
C VAL A 119 -8.90 16.10 -14.16
N GLY A 120 -9.15 17.31 -13.67
CA GLY A 120 -10.00 18.30 -14.34
C GLY A 120 -9.44 18.76 -15.68
N LEU A 121 -8.12 18.92 -15.81
CA LEU A 121 -7.48 19.22 -17.09
C LEU A 121 -7.57 18.04 -18.07
N LEU A 122 -7.40 16.81 -17.59
CA LEU A 122 -7.46 15.61 -18.44
C LEU A 122 -8.88 15.26 -18.91
N THR A 123 -9.91 15.74 -18.21
CA THR A 123 -11.32 15.35 -18.42
C THR A 123 -12.19 16.49 -18.97
N ASN A 124 -11.65 17.70 -19.15
CA ASN A 124 -12.43 18.92 -19.43
C ASN A 124 -13.23 18.87 -20.74
N ASP A 125 -12.65 18.31 -21.80
CA ASP A 125 -13.26 18.41 -23.13
C ASP A 125 -14.35 17.36 -23.38
N GLN A 126 -14.19 16.10 -22.94
CA GLN A 126 -15.22 15.04 -23.00
C GLN A 126 -14.84 13.84 -22.11
N PRO A 127 -15.57 13.51 -21.02
CA PRO A 127 -15.24 12.41 -20.09
C PRO A 127 -15.39 11.02 -20.75
N THR A 128 -14.46 10.71 -21.64
CA THR A 128 -14.39 9.45 -22.36
C THR A 128 -13.61 8.43 -21.54
N ARG A 129 -13.91 7.15 -21.76
CA ARG A 129 -13.20 6.04 -21.11
C ARG A 129 -11.68 6.15 -21.27
N ALA A 130 -11.21 6.56 -22.45
CA ALA A 130 -9.78 6.71 -22.74
C ALA A 130 -9.09 7.79 -21.88
N GLN A 131 -9.79 8.88 -21.53
CA GLN A 131 -9.24 9.90 -20.65
C GLN A 131 -9.18 9.41 -19.19
N TRP A 132 -10.23 8.75 -18.71
CA TRP A 132 -10.23 8.15 -17.37
C TRP A 132 -9.18 7.05 -17.22
N GLN A 133 -8.91 6.28 -18.28
CA GLN A 133 -7.80 5.33 -18.30
C GLN A 133 -6.45 6.02 -18.05
N LYS A 134 -6.19 7.16 -18.69
CA LYS A 134 -4.97 7.95 -18.44
C LYS A 134 -4.86 8.38 -16.98
N VAL A 135 -5.97 8.82 -16.37
CA VAL A 135 -6.01 9.18 -14.94
C VAL A 135 -5.63 7.98 -14.06
N PHE A 136 -6.21 6.81 -14.29
CA PHE A 136 -5.88 5.61 -13.52
C PHE A 136 -4.43 5.15 -13.71
N TYR A 137 -3.87 5.29 -14.92
CA TYR A 137 -2.46 4.99 -15.17
C TYR A 137 -1.53 5.95 -14.45
N ILE A 138 -1.84 7.25 -14.42
CA ILE A 138 -1.06 8.25 -13.69
C ILE A 138 -1.09 7.92 -12.19
N SER A 139 -2.27 7.63 -11.62
CA SER A 139 -2.40 7.24 -10.22
C SER A 139 -1.62 5.97 -9.88
N ALA A 140 -1.70 4.92 -10.72
CA ALA A 140 -0.92 3.71 -10.54
C ALA A 140 0.59 3.97 -10.62
N GLY A 141 1.03 4.85 -11.54
CA GLY A 141 2.41 5.30 -11.63
C GLY A 141 2.89 5.99 -10.36
N VAL A 142 2.08 6.88 -9.77
CA VAL A 142 2.39 7.53 -8.49
C VAL A 142 2.54 6.51 -7.36
N PHE A 143 1.66 5.51 -7.28
CA PHE A 143 1.79 4.44 -6.27
C PHE A 143 3.08 3.63 -6.44
N VAL A 144 3.44 3.25 -7.67
CA VAL A 144 4.67 2.48 -7.95
C VAL A 144 5.92 3.32 -7.67
N VAL A 145 5.95 4.58 -8.09
CA VAL A 145 7.09 5.48 -7.82
C VAL A 145 7.22 5.72 -6.32
N GLY A 146 6.11 5.99 -5.62
CA GLY A 146 6.09 6.16 -4.17
C GLY A 146 6.62 4.92 -3.44
N TRP A 147 6.22 3.72 -3.89
CA TRP A 147 6.74 2.46 -3.36
C TRP A 147 8.24 2.27 -3.61
N ILE A 148 8.73 2.57 -4.82
CA ILE A 148 10.17 2.49 -5.14
C ILE A 148 10.98 3.45 -4.26
N VAL A 149 10.54 4.70 -4.14
CA VAL A 149 11.18 5.70 -3.28
C VAL A 149 11.17 5.23 -1.82
N TYR A 150 10.06 4.67 -1.35
CA TYR A 150 9.97 4.09 -0.02
C TYR A 150 10.94 2.92 0.18
N LEU A 151 11.14 2.05 -0.81
CA LEU A 151 12.11 0.95 -0.71
C LEU A 151 13.57 1.43 -0.72
N LEU A 152 13.88 2.46 -1.51
CA LEU A 152 15.22 3.00 -1.63
C LEU A 152 15.63 3.80 -0.39
N ILE A 153 14.73 4.61 0.16
CA ILE A 153 15.00 5.50 1.29
C ILE A 153 14.68 4.82 2.63
N GLY A 154 13.68 3.94 2.66
CA GLY A 154 13.24 3.17 3.82
C GLY A 154 14.22 2.07 4.20
N THR A 155 15.42 2.48 4.62
CA THR A 155 16.40 1.61 5.25
C THR A 155 15.95 1.42 6.69
N ALA A 156 15.02 0.50 6.93
CA ALA A 156 14.83 -0.02 8.27
C ALA A 156 16.10 -0.78 8.63
N GLU A 157 16.83 -0.20 9.58
CA GLU A 157 18.02 -0.76 10.21
C GLU A 157 17.74 -2.24 10.57
N ASN A 158 18.62 -3.12 10.08
CA ASN A 158 18.71 -4.58 10.25
C ASN A 158 18.17 -5.47 9.09
N ASN A 159 19.10 -5.84 8.20
CA ASN A 159 19.36 -7.22 7.75
C ASN A 159 18.26 -8.11 7.09
N LEU A 160 17.16 -7.57 6.55
CA LEU A 160 16.15 -8.39 5.82
C LEU A 160 16.71 -9.06 4.54
N GLY A 161 17.64 -8.42 3.83
CA GLY A 161 18.28 -9.02 2.65
C GLY A 161 19.05 -10.29 3.01
N THR A 162 19.71 -10.29 4.16
CA THR A 162 20.47 -11.44 4.71
C THR A 162 19.59 -12.48 5.37
N HIS A 163 18.47 -12.12 6.00
CA HIS A 163 17.57 -13.09 6.65
C HIS A 163 16.71 -13.86 5.65
N LEU A 164 16.11 -13.19 4.65
CA LEU A 164 15.40 -13.91 3.60
C LEU A 164 16.34 -14.77 2.77
N MET A 165 17.55 -14.29 2.43
CA MET A 165 18.56 -15.13 1.78
C MET A 165 18.97 -16.31 2.67
N ARG A 166 19.12 -16.15 3.99
CA ARG A 166 19.43 -17.25 4.91
C ARG A 166 18.30 -18.26 5.05
N THR A 167 17.05 -17.82 5.11
CA THR A 167 15.90 -18.74 5.19
C THR A 167 15.68 -19.46 3.87
N PHE A 168 15.83 -18.78 2.73
CA PHE A 168 15.82 -19.42 1.41
C PHE A 168 17.01 -20.37 1.21
N TRP A 169 18.21 -19.99 1.66
CA TRP A 169 19.41 -20.84 1.61
C TRP A 169 19.25 -22.07 2.51
N CYS A 170 18.75 -21.92 3.74
CA CYS A 170 18.42 -23.06 4.63
C CYS A 170 17.34 -23.99 4.05
N LEU A 171 16.35 -23.44 3.35
CA LEU A 171 15.32 -24.24 2.65
C LEU A 171 15.90 -24.97 1.42
N LEU A 172 16.88 -24.38 0.75
CA LEU A 172 17.59 -25.00 -0.39
C LEU A 172 18.71 -25.95 0.03
N THR A 173 19.19 -25.89 1.28
CA THR A 173 20.23 -26.78 1.82
C THR A 173 19.70 -27.87 2.76
N LEU A 174 18.39 -28.16 2.82
CA LEU A 174 17.91 -29.37 3.50
C LEU A 174 18.40 -30.59 2.72
N PRO A 175 19.31 -31.42 3.28
CA PRO A 175 19.78 -32.60 2.58
C PRO A 175 18.72 -33.68 2.75
N GLY A 176 18.20 -34.17 1.63
CA GLY A 176 17.81 -35.56 1.57
C GLY A 176 19.06 -36.42 1.78
N ASN A 177 19.09 -37.14 2.90
CA ASN A 177 19.76 -38.43 3.13
C ASN A 177 21.29 -38.47 3.37
N GLN A 178 21.67 -38.80 4.61
CA GLN A 178 22.78 -39.68 5.01
C GLN A 178 22.51 -40.07 6.49
N GLU A 179 21.84 -41.20 6.74
CA GLU A 179 22.40 -42.53 7.09
C GLU A 179 23.15 -42.60 8.45
N SER A 180 22.60 -43.42 9.35
CA SER A 180 23.26 -44.24 10.38
C SER A 180 24.52 -43.72 11.11
N LEU A 181 24.36 -43.38 12.39
CA LEU A 181 24.97 -44.03 13.59
C LEU A 181 24.67 -43.20 14.85
#